data_AF-A0A942KYQ3-F1
#
_entry.id   AF-A0A942KYQ3-F1
#
_cell.length_a   1.000
_cell.length_b   1.000
_cell.length_c   1.000
_cell.angle_alpha   90.00
_cell.angle_beta   90.00
_cell.angle_gamma   90.00
#
_symmetry.space_group_name_H-M   'P 1'
#
loop_
_entity.id
_entity.type
_entity.pdbx_description
1 polymer ?
#
loop_
_entity_poly.entity_id
_entity_poly.type
_entity_poly.pdbx_seq_one_letter_code
_entity_poly.pdbx_strand_id
1 'polypeptide(L)'
;MTTDTPDAMSRAVRDAKVDVVLHWASWAETFSFTTFEAMLGGAWVLTNPVSGNVQASVLSSGRGAVLEDEAALVAFFADGGLENLVAERRAYADRTEILAQDSNMTFDLSGWCKA
;
A
#
# COMPACT_ATOMS: atom_id res chain seq x y z
N MET A 1 12.22 9.63 -10.75
CA MET A 1 13.07 8.57 -10.15
C MET A 1 14.43 8.62 -10.82
N THR A 2 15.49 8.86 -10.05
CA THR A 2 16.86 8.60 -10.50
C THR A 2 17.16 7.12 -10.25
N THR A 3 17.88 6.47 -11.17
CA THR A 3 18.19 5.03 -11.14
C THR A 3 18.93 4.59 -9.87
N ASP A 4 19.55 5.52 -9.15
CA ASP A 4 20.37 5.25 -7.97
C ASP A 4 19.57 4.95 -6.68
N THR A 5 18.27 5.27 -6.64
CA THR A 5 17.44 5.11 -5.43
C THR A 5 16.01 4.65 -5.75
N PRO A 6 15.81 3.38 -6.13
CA PRO A 6 14.51 2.86 -6.56
C PRO A 6 13.45 2.88 -5.44
N ASP A 7 13.86 2.84 -4.17
CA ASP A 7 13.01 2.83 -2.98
C ASP A 7 12.81 4.22 -2.35
N ALA A 8 13.20 5.30 -3.04
CA ALA A 8 13.16 6.66 -2.48
C ALA A 8 11.77 7.07 -1.96
N MET A 9 10.69 6.72 -2.68
CA MET A 9 9.33 7.07 -2.29
C MET A 9 8.88 6.27 -1.05
N SER A 10 9.11 4.96 -1.03
CA SER A 10 8.79 4.10 0.12
C SER A 10 9.56 4.52 1.38
N ARG A 11 10.84 4.90 1.23
CA ARG A 11 11.63 5.48 2.33
C ARG A 11 11.04 6.79 2.82
N ALA A 12 10.63 7.69 1.91
CA ALA A 12 10.02 8.95 2.29
C ALA A 12 8.73 8.73 3.10
N VAL A 13 7.88 7.77 2.72
CA VAL A 13 6.68 7.37 3.47
C VAL A 13 7.04 6.90 4.89
N ARG A 14 8.05 6.02 4.99
CA ARG A 14 8.52 5.48 6.27
C ARG A 14 9.10 6.56 7.18
N ASP A 15 9.96 7.41 6.64
CA ASP A 15 10.68 8.44 7.39
C ASP A 15 9.72 9.55 7.85
N ALA A 16 8.69 9.84 7.06
CA ALA A 16 7.57 10.71 7.44
C ALA A 16 6.60 10.05 8.45
N LYS A 17 6.79 8.77 8.78
CA LYS A 17 5.95 7.99 9.70
C LYS A 17 4.48 8.00 9.30
N VAL A 18 4.19 7.93 8.01
CA VAL A 18 2.81 7.88 7.50
C VAL A 18 2.16 6.58 7.97
N ASP A 19 1.06 6.69 8.71
CA ASP A 19 0.29 5.53 9.18
C ASP A 19 -0.67 5.01 8.10
N VAL A 20 -1.36 5.93 7.41
CA VAL A 20 -2.40 5.62 6.42
C VAL A 20 -2.25 6.54 5.21
N VAL A 21 -2.41 5.98 4.00
CA VAL A 21 -2.50 6.70 2.73
C VAL A 21 -3.90 6.57 2.17
N LEU A 22 -4.51 7.69 1.77
CA LEU A 22 -5.77 7.70 1.02
C LEU A 22 -5.47 7.61 -0.48
N HIS A 23 -5.87 6.50 -1.09
CA HIS A 23 -5.82 6.28 -2.54
C HIS A 23 -7.25 6.21 -3.09
N TRP A 24 -7.79 7.34 -3.55
CA TRP A 24 -9.19 7.43 -3.99
C TRP A 24 -9.30 7.51 -5.51
N ALA A 25 -9.14 6.38 -6.19
CA ALA A 25 -9.15 6.32 -7.64
C ALA A 25 -10.57 6.47 -8.23
N SER A 26 -10.69 7.17 -9.35
CA SER A 26 -11.94 7.27 -10.12
C SER A 26 -12.06 6.21 -11.23
N TRP A 27 -11.07 5.31 -11.33
CA TRP A 27 -11.00 4.25 -12.34
C TRP A 27 -10.30 3.01 -11.78
N ALA A 28 -10.54 1.87 -12.40
CA ALA A 28 -10.00 0.58 -11.98
C ALA A 28 -8.53 0.43 -12.39
N GLU A 29 -7.62 0.79 -11.47
CA GLU A 29 -6.18 0.69 -11.68
C GLU A 29 -5.74 -0.76 -11.86
N THR A 30 -4.94 -1.03 -12.90
CA THR A 30 -4.27 -2.32 -13.09
C THR A 30 -3.09 -2.48 -12.12
N PHE A 31 -2.33 -1.40 -11.92
CA PHE A 31 -1.20 -1.35 -11.01
C PHE A 31 -1.00 0.08 -10.52
N SER A 32 -0.57 0.23 -9.27
CA SER A 32 -0.49 1.52 -8.60
C SER A 32 0.83 1.65 -7.83
N PHE A 33 1.80 2.37 -8.41
CA PHE A 33 3.10 2.58 -7.77
C PHE A 33 2.93 3.20 -6.37
N THR A 34 2.08 4.21 -6.24
CA THR A 34 1.84 4.90 -4.97
C THR A 34 1.27 3.97 -3.90
N THR A 35 0.36 3.05 -4.27
CA THR A 35 -0.18 2.05 -3.33
C THR A 35 0.93 1.13 -2.83
N PHE A 36 1.74 0.58 -3.74
CA PHE A 36 2.81 -0.34 -3.35
C PHE A 36 3.94 0.35 -2.60
N GLU A 37 4.33 1.57 -3.00
CA GLU A 37 5.31 2.39 -2.28
C GLU A 37 4.82 2.74 -0.87
N ALA A 38 3.53 3.08 -0.71
CA ALA A 38 2.92 3.32 0.59
C ALA A 38 2.99 2.07 1.48
N MET A 39 2.58 0.92 0.95
CA MET A 39 2.61 -0.36 1.67
C MET A 39 4.04 -0.79 2.03
N LEU A 40 5.01 -0.58 1.13
CA LEU A 40 6.43 -0.84 1.39
C LEU A 40 7.02 0.10 2.46
N GLY A 41 6.58 1.37 2.48
CA GLY A 41 6.87 2.31 3.56
C GLY A 41 6.17 1.98 4.88
N GLY A 42 5.30 0.96 4.88
CA GLY A 42 4.56 0.47 6.03
C GLY A 42 3.26 1.22 6.33
N ALA A 43 2.81 2.11 5.46
CA ALA A 43 1.50 2.71 5.58
C ALA A 43 0.41 1.69 5.19
N TRP A 44 -0.76 1.81 5.80
CA TRP A 44 -1.96 1.12 5.36
C TRP A 44 -2.71 1.96 4.33
N VAL A 45 -3.51 1.33 3.48
CA VAL A 45 -4.16 2.03 2.36
C VAL A 45 -5.68 2.08 2.56
N LEU A 46 -6.22 3.29 2.49
CA LEU A 46 -7.66 3.54 2.45
C LEU A 46 -8.07 3.81 1.00
N THR A 47 -9.03 3.06 0.47
CA THR A 47 -9.44 3.14 -0.95
C THR A 47 -10.93 2.93 -1.14
N ASN A 48 -11.39 2.96 -2.39
CA ASN A 48 -12.76 2.66 -2.80
C ASN A 48 -12.84 1.39 -3.69
N PRO A 49 -14.05 0.82 -3.91
CA PRO A 49 -14.24 -0.34 -4.77
C PRO A 49 -13.88 -0.10 -6.26
N VAL A 50 -13.96 1.14 -6.72
CA VAL A 50 -13.67 1.49 -8.12
C VAL A 50 -12.19 1.32 -8.44
N SER A 51 -11.30 1.36 -7.45
CA SER A 51 -9.84 1.37 -7.60
C SER A 51 -9.21 0.10 -8.18
N GLY A 52 -9.99 -0.97 -8.42
CA GLY A 52 -9.52 -2.17 -9.12
C GLY A 52 -8.45 -2.92 -8.31
N ASN A 53 -7.22 -3.02 -8.84
CA ASN A 53 -6.16 -3.79 -8.21
C ASN A 53 -5.73 -3.22 -6.84
N VAL A 54 -5.96 -1.94 -6.58
CA VAL A 54 -5.69 -1.33 -5.27
C VAL A 54 -6.60 -1.95 -4.21
N GLN A 55 -7.91 -2.01 -4.45
CA GLN A 55 -8.86 -2.74 -3.58
C GLN A 55 -8.40 -4.19 -3.37
N ALA A 56 -8.06 -4.91 -4.44
CA ALA A 56 -7.62 -6.30 -4.35
C ALA A 56 -6.36 -6.46 -3.46
N SER A 57 -5.43 -5.50 -3.55
CA SER A 57 -4.21 -5.48 -2.73
C SER A 57 -4.51 -5.20 -1.26
N VAL A 58 -5.43 -4.27 -0.96
CA VAL A 58 -5.88 -3.99 0.41
C VAL A 58 -6.58 -5.20 1.02
N LEU A 59 -7.51 -5.82 0.30
CA LEU A 59 -8.27 -6.97 0.79
C LEU A 59 -7.39 -8.21 1.02
N SER A 60 -6.45 -8.49 0.11
CA SER A 60 -5.56 -9.65 0.24
C SER A 60 -4.50 -9.50 1.32
N SER A 61 -4.01 -8.28 1.56
CA SER A 61 -3.00 -8.01 2.59
C SER A 61 -3.60 -7.77 3.98
N GLY A 62 -4.87 -7.35 4.05
CA GLY A 62 -5.51 -6.90 5.30
C GLY A 62 -4.91 -5.61 5.86
N ARG A 63 -4.18 -4.83 5.06
CA ARG A 63 -3.45 -3.63 5.48
C ARG A 63 -4.15 -2.35 5.02
N GLY A 64 -5.36 -2.13 5.51
CA GLY A 64 -6.17 -0.98 5.13
C GLY A 64 -7.67 -1.23 5.16
N ALA A 65 -8.42 -0.36 4.49
CA ALA A 65 -9.87 -0.47 4.38
C ALA A 65 -10.37 0.00 3.01
N VAL A 66 -11.54 -0.51 2.63
CA VAL A 66 -12.23 -0.18 1.37
C VAL A 66 -13.58 0.40 1.73
N LEU A 67 -13.83 1.65 1.34
CA LEU A 67 -15.04 2.39 1.66
C LEU A 67 -15.85 2.62 0.39
N GLU A 68 -17.16 2.40 0.46
CA GLU A 68 -18.05 2.37 -0.71
C GLU A 68 -18.00 3.67 -1.53
N ASP A 69 -18.11 4.80 -0.84
CA ASP A 69 -18.22 6.12 -1.45
C ASP A 69 -17.66 7.23 -0.55
N GLU A 70 -17.73 8.47 -1.03
CA GLU A 70 -17.25 9.65 -0.30
C GLU A 70 -18.04 9.90 0.99
N ALA A 71 -19.33 9.55 1.03
CA ALA A 71 -20.13 9.68 2.24
C ALA A 71 -19.62 8.72 3.33
N ALA A 72 -19.32 7.48 2.96
CA ALA A 72 -18.69 6.49 3.84
C ALA A 72 -17.29 6.93 4.27
N LEU A 73 -16.51 7.57 3.38
CA LEU A 73 -15.22 8.17 3.72
C LEU A 73 -15.36 9.26 4.79
N VAL A 74 -16.28 10.20 4.61
CA VAL A 74 -16.51 11.27 5.59
C VAL A 74 -16.98 10.70 6.92
N ALA A 75 -17.92 9.74 6.90
CA ALA A 75 -18.39 9.07 8.12
C ALA A 75 -17.26 8.33 8.84
N PHE A 76 -16.40 7.62 8.09
CA PHE A 76 -15.26 6.90 8.65
C PHE A 76 -14.28 7.83 9.39
N PHE A 77 -14.08 9.05 8.89
CA PHE A 77 -13.26 10.06 9.56
C PHE A 77 -13.98 10.69 10.76
N ALA A 78 -15.30 10.88 10.68
CA ALA A 78 -16.08 11.50 11.76
C ALA A 78 -16.30 10.56 12.95
N ASP A 79 -16.46 9.26 12.69
CA ASP A 79 -16.91 8.26 13.67
C ASP A 79 -15.75 7.51 14.36
N GLY A 80 -14.50 7.98 14.21
CA GLY A 80 -13.33 7.37 14.85
C GLY A 80 -12.71 6.20 14.07
N GLY A 81 -13.19 5.94 12.84
CA GLY A 81 -12.73 4.82 12.01
C GLY A 81 -11.25 4.95 11.64
N LEU A 82 -10.81 6.16 11.30
CA LEU A 82 -9.40 6.42 10.98
C LEU A 82 -8.50 6.20 12.19
N GLU A 83 -8.90 6.67 13.37
CA GLU A 83 -8.17 6.53 14.62
C GLU A 83 -7.99 5.07 14.99
N ASN A 84 -9.05 4.26 14.83
CA ASN A 84 -9.00 2.81 15.03
C ASN A 84 -8.04 2.15 14.04
N LEU A 85 -8.12 2.51 12.75
CA LEU A 85 -7.24 1.98 11.70
C LEU A 85 -5.75 2.31 11.98
N VAL A 86 -5.47 3.53 12.42
CA VAL A 86 -4.12 3.96 12.83
C VAL A 86 -3.63 3.17 14.03
N ALA A 87 -4.48 2.97 15.05
CA ALA A 87 -4.12 2.18 16.22
C ALA A 87 -3.79 0.72 15.85
N GLU A 88 -4.61 0.10 14.99
CA GLU A 88 -4.38 -1.25 14.48
C GLU A 88 -3.07 -1.35 13.68
N ARG A 89 -2.82 -0.38 12.79
CA ARG A 89 -1.57 -0.31 12.01
C ARG A 89 -0.35 -0.23 12.90
N ARG A 90 -0.38 0.62 13.93
CA ARG A 90 0.76 0.79 14.86
C ARG A 90 0.99 -0.46 15.69
N ALA A 91 -0.09 -1.07 16.21
CA ALA A 91 0.00 -2.36 16.91
C ALA A 91 0.53 -3.48 15.99
N TYR A 92 0.20 -3.43 14.69
CA TYR A 92 0.78 -4.33 13.69
C TYR A 92 2.28 -4.10 13.49
N ALA A 93 2.73 -2.84 13.42
CA ALA A 93 4.13 -2.50 13.24
C ALA A 93 5.00 -2.95 14.43
N ASP A 94 4.48 -2.86 15.66
CA ASP A 94 5.22 -3.29 16.86
C ASP A 94 5.52 -4.81 16.88
N ARG A 95 4.72 -5.61 16.16
CA ARG A 95 4.84 -7.08 16.10
C ARG A 95 5.41 -7.61 14.80
N THR A 96 5.75 -6.76 13.83
CA THR A 96 6.12 -7.22 12.48
C THR A 96 7.20 -6.34 11.88
N GLU A 97 8.26 -6.97 11.37
CA GLU A 97 9.23 -6.31 10.52
C GLU A 97 8.79 -6.39 9.06
N ILE A 98 8.81 -5.26 8.35
CA ILE A 98 8.53 -5.24 6.91
C ILE A 98 9.81 -5.65 6.18
N LEU A 99 9.83 -6.90 5.71
CA LEU A 99 10.86 -7.39 4.82
C LEU A 99 10.44 -7.11 3.37
N ALA A 100 11.04 -6.09 2.77
CA ALA A 100 10.94 -5.86 1.33
C ALA A 100 12.03 -6.67 0.61
N GLN A 101 11.63 -7.50 -0.34
CA GLN A 101 12.56 -8.17 -1.25
C GLN A 101 12.27 -7.66 -2.66
N ASP A 102 13.29 -7.07 -3.29
CA ASP A 102 13.20 -6.67 -4.69
C ASP A 102 13.02 -7.93 -5.53
N SER A 103 11.95 -7.95 -6.33
CA SER A 103 11.78 -9.01 -7.32
C SER A 103 12.86 -8.82 -8.37
N ASN A 104 13.66 -9.86 -8.64
CA ASN A 104 14.76 -9.78 -9.61
C ASN A 104 14.30 -9.42 -11.04
N MET A 105 12.98 -9.40 -11.29
CA MET A 105 12.33 -9.18 -12.59
C MET A 105 12.99 -9.95 -13.74
N THR A 106 13.67 -11.05 -13.43
CA THR A 106 14.19 -11.98 -14.41
C THR A 106 13.05 -12.88 -14.84
N PHE A 107 12.82 -12.91 -16.15
CA PHE A 107 12.05 -13.97 -16.77
C PHE A 107 12.97 -15.19 -16.86
N ASP A 108 13.05 -15.97 -15.79
CA ASP A 108 13.80 -17.23 -15.79
C ASP A 108 13.06 -18.25 -16.67
N LEU A 109 13.44 -18.31 -17.95
CA LEU A 109 13.11 -19.44 -18.80
C LEU A 109 13.89 -20.64 -18.29
N SER A 110 13.19 -21.61 -17.71
CA SER A 110 13.75 -22.91 -17.36
C SER A 110 14.41 -23.53 -18.60
N GLY A 111 15.74 -23.52 -18.64
CA GLY A 111 16.55 -24.12 -19.71
C GLY A 111 17.60 -23.20 -20.36
N TRP A 112 17.70 -21.92 -19.98
CA TRP A 112 18.70 -21.00 -20.55
C TRP A 112 19.74 -20.62 -19.49
N CYS A 113 20.80 -21.42 -19.40
CA CYS A 113 22.00 -21.03 -18.65
C CYS A 113 22.80 -20.05 -19.52
N LYS A 114 23.16 -18.87 -18.98
CA LYS A 114 24.19 -18.03 -19.61
C LYS A 114 25.55 -18.73 -19.42
N ALA A 115 26.23 -18.98 -20.54
CA ALA A 115 27.65 -19.31 -20.57
C ALA A 115 28.50 -18.13 -20.08
#